data_AF-A0A2S2NAA6-F1
#
_entry.id   AF-A0A2S2NAA6-F1
#
_cell.length_a   1.000
_cell.length_b   1.000
_cell.length_c   1.000
_cell.angle_alpha   90.00
_cell.angle_beta   90.00
_cell.angle_gamma   90.00
#
_symmetry.space_group_name_H-M   'P 1'
#
loop_
_entity.id
_entity.type
_entity.pdbx_description
1 polymer ?
#
loop_
_entity_poly.entity_id
_entity_poly.type
_entity_poly.pdbx_seq_one_letter_code
_entity_poly.pdbx_strand_id
1 'polypeptide(L)'
;MEFFYLVNLNLITVTVSSSWSGFSSSYSRELLSPSSILDALFPGDNGKESPHIVNFHQLEEEKTEFNTMEVGKPYIWAQSICGLDFLNPNAPDFLISRNNIAQVLKAINNRLKTRLSLITQLDCGDLERRFSINGVNLTSVLSPWNTMTWENFIKLEYCKPHVEFGTVIENDLLFKRVVNYKT
;
A
#
# COMPACT_ATOMS: atom_id res chain seq x y z
N MET A 1 -13.99 0.71 -5.26
CA MET A 1 -13.82 0.65 -3.80
C MET A 1 -15.19 0.46 -3.22
N GLU A 2 -15.38 -0.63 -2.49
CA GLU A 2 -16.66 -1.00 -1.89
C GLU A 2 -16.46 -1.16 -0.39
N PHE A 3 -17.48 -0.79 0.39
CA PHE A 3 -17.50 -0.93 1.83
C PHE A 3 -18.49 -2.02 2.20
N PHE A 4 -18.07 -2.94 3.05
CA PHE A 4 -18.94 -3.98 3.61
C PHE A 4 -18.99 -3.83 5.13
N TYR A 5 -20.15 -4.10 5.71
CA TYR A 5 -20.33 -4.09 7.15
C TYR A 5 -20.52 -5.52 7.64
N LEU A 6 -19.55 -6.01 8.41
CA LEU A 6 -19.58 -7.32 9.05
C LEU A 6 -20.34 -7.18 10.37
N VAL A 7 -21.65 -7.39 10.33
CA VAL A 7 -22.57 -7.17 11.46
C VAL A 7 -22.12 -7.90 12.73
N ASN A 8 -21.68 -9.16 12.60
CA ASN A 8 -21.27 -9.98 13.74
C ASN A 8 -20.00 -9.46 14.43
N LEU A 9 -19.14 -8.75 13.69
CA LEU A 9 -17.88 -8.20 14.18
C LEU A 9 -17.96 -6.68 14.42
N ASN A 10 -19.13 -6.07 14.15
CA ASN A 10 -19.35 -4.62 14.17
C ASN A 10 -18.19 -3.86 13.47
N LEU A 11 -17.86 -4.29 12.25
CA LEU A 11 -16.64 -3.88 11.57
C LEU A 11 -16.88 -3.54 10.11
N ILE A 12 -16.29 -2.44 9.64
CA ILE A 12 -16.29 -2.08 8.22
C ILE A 12 -15.06 -2.70 7.56
N THR A 13 -15.24 -3.26 6.37
CA THR A 13 -14.13 -3.70 5.52
C THR A 13 -14.20 -2.99 4.17
N VAL A 14 -13.02 -2.83 3.56
CA VAL A 14 -12.88 -2.17 2.26
C VAL A 14 -12.29 -3.15 1.26
N THR A 15 -12.95 -3.31 0.12
CA THR A 15 -12.38 -3.96 -1.04
C THR A 15 -12.08 -2.92 -2.12
N VAL A 16 -11.00 -3.14 -2.85
CA VAL A 16 -10.68 -2.35 -4.02
C VAL A 16 -10.75 -3.29 -5.22
N SER A 17 -11.46 -2.86 -6.25
CA SER A 17 -11.42 -3.45 -7.57
C SER A 17 -10.66 -2.50 -8.49
N SER A 18 -9.80 -3.05 -9.35
CA SER A 18 -9.10 -2.26 -10.36
C SER A 18 -9.45 -2.70 -11.76
N SER A 19 -9.72 -1.73 -12.62
CA SER A 19 -9.76 -1.90 -14.07
C SER A 19 -8.74 -0.97 -14.73
N TRP A 20 -7.49 -1.01 -14.27
CA TRP A 20 -6.42 -0.19 -14.84
C TRP A 20 -6.02 -0.74 -16.22
N SER A 21 -6.23 0.03 -17.29
CA SER A 21 -5.76 -0.29 -18.63
C SER A 21 -4.45 0.46 -18.94
N GLY A 22 -3.61 -0.10 -19.81
CA GLY A 22 -2.38 0.55 -20.28
C GLY A 22 -1.14 0.36 -19.39
N PHE A 23 -1.24 -0.34 -18.26
CA PHE A 23 -0.12 -0.63 -17.35
C PHE A 23 0.27 -2.11 -17.43
N SER A 24 1.40 -2.42 -18.06
CA SER A 24 1.87 -3.81 -18.26
C SER A 24 3.14 -4.16 -17.49
N SER A 25 3.91 -3.16 -17.05
CA SER A 25 5.15 -3.37 -16.29
C SER A 25 4.88 -4.01 -14.92
N SER A 26 5.86 -4.73 -14.37
CA SER A 26 5.73 -5.39 -13.06
C SER A 26 5.51 -4.37 -11.94
N TYR A 27 6.26 -3.27 -11.95
CA TYR A 27 6.15 -2.22 -10.94
C TYR A 27 4.83 -1.44 -11.01
N SER A 28 4.24 -1.24 -12.20
CA SER A 28 2.94 -0.58 -12.30
C SER A 28 1.82 -1.43 -11.73
N ARG A 29 1.88 -2.76 -11.96
CA ARG A 29 0.96 -3.73 -11.34
C ARG A 29 1.07 -3.73 -9.81
N GLU A 30 2.29 -3.71 -9.29
CA GLU A 30 2.53 -3.66 -7.84
C GLU A 30 2.03 -2.34 -7.22
N LEU A 31 2.35 -1.20 -7.85
CA LEU A 31 1.95 0.13 -7.36
C LEU A 31 0.44 0.38 -7.37
N LEU A 32 -0.27 -0.28 -8.28
CA LEU A 32 -1.72 -0.16 -8.45
C LEU A 32 -2.48 -1.39 -7.94
N SER A 33 -1.81 -2.29 -7.24
CA SER A 33 -2.39 -3.54 -6.76
C SER A 33 -3.58 -3.25 -5.85
N PRO A 34 -4.78 -3.79 -6.14
CA PRO A 34 -5.95 -3.54 -5.29
C PRO A 34 -5.78 -4.02 -3.84
N SER A 35 -4.93 -5.03 -3.62
CA SER A 35 -4.69 -5.59 -2.29
C SER A 35 -3.89 -4.65 -1.38
N SER A 36 -3.12 -3.72 -1.93
CA SER A 36 -2.18 -2.88 -1.16
C SER A 36 -2.22 -1.38 -1.48
N ILE A 37 -3.03 -0.95 -2.46
CA ILE A 37 -3.07 0.47 -2.89
C ILE A 37 -3.52 1.44 -1.78
N LEU A 38 -4.28 0.96 -0.79
CA LEU A 38 -4.74 1.73 0.37
C LEU A 38 -3.95 1.42 1.65
N ASP A 39 -2.96 0.54 1.60
CA ASP A 39 -2.11 0.23 2.75
C ASP A 39 -1.31 1.46 3.17
N ALA A 40 -1.15 1.62 4.49
CA ALA A 40 -0.48 2.75 5.11
C ALA A 40 -0.97 4.10 4.57
N LEU A 41 -2.28 4.23 4.28
CA LEU A 41 -2.89 5.52 3.92
C LEU A 41 -2.62 6.55 5.01
N PHE A 42 -2.71 6.09 6.26
CA PHE A 42 -2.20 6.72 7.46
C PHE A 42 -1.11 5.82 8.09
N PRO A 43 -0.15 6.38 8.82
CA PRO A 43 0.95 5.61 9.42
C PRO A 43 0.43 4.46 10.28
N GLY A 44 0.96 3.25 10.05
CA GLY A 44 0.61 2.04 10.82
C GLY A 44 -0.68 1.33 10.40
N ASP A 45 -1.53 1.94 9.56
CA ASP A 45 -2.81 1.35 9.16
C ASP A 45 -2.70 0.56 7.85
N ASN A 46 -2.45 -0.75 7.97
CA ASN A 46 -2.34 -1.67 6.81
C ASN A 46 -3.59 -2.54 6.61
N GLY A 47 -4.60 -2.40 7.48
CA GLY A 47 -5.82 -3.21 7.43
C GLY A 47 -5.57 -4.72 7.48
N LYS A 48 -4.55 -5.17 8.22
CA LYS A 48 -4.25 -6.60 8.45
C LYS A 48 -4.94 -7.15 9.69
N GLU A 49 -5.21 -6.30 10.68
CA GLU A 49 -5.75 -6.67 11.98
C GLU A 49 -7.07 -5.95 12.23
N SER A 50 -7.92 -6.52 13.08
CA SER A 50 -9.14 -5.84 13.49
C SER A 50 -8.81 -4.65 14.41
N PRO A 51 -9.37 -3.45 14.16
CA PRO A 51 -9.22 -2.31 15.06
C PRO A 51 -9.98 -2.49 16.38
N HIS A 52 -10.84 -3.52 16.49
CA HIS A 52 -11.58 -3.81 17.70
C HIS A 52 -10.99 -5.01 18.45
N ILE A 53 -10.51 -4.80 19.68
CA ILE A 53 -9.86 -5.85 20.48
C ILE A 53 -10.81 -7.02 20.81
N VAL A 54 -12.12 -6.79 20.86
CA VAL A 54 -13.11 -7.85 21.12
C VAL A 54 -13.10 -8.88 19.99
N ASN A 55 -12.93 -8.44 18.75
CA ASN A 55 -12.88 -9.32 17.60
C ASN A 55 -11.65 -10.24 17.65
N PHE A 56 -10.52 -9.78 18.21
CA PHE A 56 -9.35 -10.62 18.41
C PHE A 56 -9.69 -11.83 19.30
N HIS A 57 -10.36 -11.61 20.44
CA HIS A 57 -10.75 -12.68 21.34
C HIS A 57 -11.83 -13.60 20.73
N GLN A 58 -12.82 -13.04 20.03
CA GLN A 58 -13.87 -13.84 19.38
C GLN A 58 -13.27 -14.78 18.31
N LEU A 59 -12.35 -14.28 17.50
CA LEU A 59 -11.67 -15.08 16.47
C LEU A 59 -10.80 -16.18 17.10
N GLU A 60 -10.13 -15.87 18.21
CA GLU A 60 -9.34 -16.83 18.98
C GLU A 60 -10.21 -17.96 19.56
N GLU A 61 -11.38 -17.63 20.12
CA GLU A 61 -12.36 -18.60 20.63
C GLU A 61 -12.89 -19.53 19.52
N GLU A 62 -13.17 -18.97 18.33
CA GLU A 62 -13.62 -19.72 17.16
C GLU A 62 -12.48 -20.45 16.43
N LYS A 63 -11.23 -20.29 16.86
CA LYS A 63 -10.01 -20.82 16.21
C LYS A 63 -9.95 -20.47 14.72
N THR A 64 -10.37 -19.25 14.40
CA THR A 64 -10.44 -18.73 13.04
C THR A 64 -9.63 -17.45 12.93
N GLU A 65 -9.20 -17.10 11.72
CA GLU A 65 -8.43 -15.89 11.45
C GLU A 65 -9.24 -14.94 10.59
N PHE A 66 -8.95 -13.64 10.74
CA PHE A 66 -9.60 -12.63 9.92
C PHE A 66 -9.06 -12.67 8.48
N ASN A 67 -9.79 -13.33 7.58
CA ASN A 67 -9.38 -13.48 6.19
C ASN A 67 -9.65 -12.20 5.36
N THR A 68 -8.69 -11.27 5.37
CA THR A 68 -8.81 -9.99 4.62
C THR A 68 -8.96 -10.17 3.10
N MET A 69 -8.61 -11.33 2.54
CA MET A 69 -8.72 -11.59 1.10
C MET A 69 -10.17 -11.82 0.67
N GLU A 70 -10.99 -12.37 1.54
CA GLU A 70 -12.38 -12.71 1.25
C GLU A 70 -13.32 -11.56 1.61
N VAL A 71 -13.14 -10.96 2.78
CA VAL A 71 -14.06 -9.93 3.30
C VAL A 71 -13.56 -8.51 3.10
N GLY A 72 -12.33 -8.31 2.64
CA GLY A 72 -11.69 -7.00 2.51
C GLY A 72 -10.92 -6.58 3.77
N LYS A 73 -10.29 -5.40 3.71
CA LYS A 73 -9.39 -4.92 4.76
C LYS A 73 -10.08 -3.98 5.76
N PRO A 74 -9.99 -4.24 7.07
CA PRO A 74 -10.63 -3.43 8.10
C PRO A 74 -9.76 -2.24 8.52
N TYR A 75 -9.51 -1.31 7.60
CA TYR A 75 -8.71 -0.12 7.93
C TYR A 75 -9.35 0.72 9.02
N ILE A 76 -8.54 1.33 9.89
CA ILE A 76 -8.99 2.24 10.95
C ILE A 76 -9.71 3.44 10.34
N TRP A 77 -9.15 4.03 9.28
CA TRP A 77 -9.76 5.20 8.62
C TRP A 77 -11.15 4.89 8.06
N ALA A 78 -11.41 3.64 7.64
CA ALA A 78 -12.70 3.24 7.10
C ALA A 78 -13.78 3.24 8.18
N GLN A 79 -13.41 2.84 9.40
CA GLN A 79 -14.30 2.87 10.57
C GLN A 79 -14.69 4.31 10.88
N SER A 80 -13.72 5.21 10.92
CA SER A 80 -13.93 6.62 11.24
C SER A 80 -14.85 7.32 10.23
N ILE A 81 -14.69 7.10 8.93
CA ILE A 81 -15.58 7.72 7.93
C ILE A 81 -16.99 7.15 7.94
N CYS A 82 -17.16 5.91 8.43
CA CYS A 82 -18.46 5.29 8.66
C CYS A 82 -19.05 5.64 10.04
N GLY A 83 -18.35 6.46 10.84
CA GLY A 83 -18.79 6.93 12.15
C GLY A 83 -18.53 5.94 13.29
N LEU A 84 -17.87 4.81 13.06
CA LEU A 84 -17.55 3.86 14.12
C LEU A 84 -16.37 4.36 14.96
N ASP A 85 -16.55 4.29 16.28
CA ASP A 85 -15.54 4.58 17.29
C ASP A 85 -15.45 3.42 18.28
N PHE A 86 -14.32 2.71 18.28
CA PHE A 86 -14.12 1.59 19.21
C PHE A 86 -13.78 2.05 20.62
N LEU A 87 -13.49 3.34 20.84
CA LEU A 87 -13.37 3.91 22.17
C LEU A 87 -14.75 4.27 22.76
N ASN A 88 -15.77 4.46 21.92
CA ASN A 88 -17.14 4.77 22.32
C ASN A 88 -18.16 3.96 21.50
N PRO A 89 -18.38 2.67 21.83
CA PRO A 89 -19.10 1.72 20.99
C PRO A 89 -20.62 1.91 20.93
N ASN A 90 -21.16 3.01 21.48
CA ASN A 90 -22.59 3.16 21.72
C ASN A 90 -23.44 3.33 20.44
N ALA A 91 -22.85 3.84 19.34
CA ALA A 91 -23.45 3.90 18.00
C ALA A 91 -22.48 4.60 17.01
N PRO A 92 -22.70 4.48 15.68
CA PRO A 92 -22.03 5.34 14.71
C PRO A 92 -22.33 6.83 14.98
N ASP A 93 -21.29 7.65 15.09
CA ASP A 93 -21.40 9.10 15.28
C ASP A 93 -21.13 9.84 13.96
N PHE A 94 -22.12 10.63 13.54
CA PHE A 94 -22.04 11.50 12.38
C PHE A 94 -20.89 12.52 12.47
N LEU A 95 -20.57 13.02 13.66
CA LEU A 95 -19.48 13.98 13.84
C LEU A 95 -18.12 13.36 13.52
N ILE A 96 -17.92 12.09 13.89
CA ILE A 96 -16.69 11.34 13.59
C ILE A 96 -16.55 11.18 12.09
N SER A 97 -17.61 10.76 11.41
CA SER A 97 -17.64 10.67 9.94
C SER A 97 -17.30 12.01 9.28
N ARG A 98 -18.00 13.08 9.68
CA ARG A 98 -17.85 14.43 9.13
C ARG A 98 -16.42 14.97 9.27
N ASN A 99 -15.77 14.72 10.41
CA ASN A 99 -14.43 15.21 10.69
C ASN A 99 -13.34 14.49 9.89
N ASN A 100 -13.57 13.23 9.50
CA ASN A 100 -12.55 12.40 8.85
C ASN A 100 -12.71 12.32 7.32
N ILE A 101 -13.94 12.37 6.79
CA ILE A 101 -14.21 12.05 5.39
C ILE A 101 -13.41 12.91 4.40
N ALA A 102 -13.28 14.22 4.66
CA ALA A 102 -12.55 15.12 3.77
C ALA A 102 -11.04 14.81 3.75
N GLN A 103 -10.46 14.49 4.90
CA GLN A 103 -9.04 14.14 5.01
C GLN A 103 -8.75 12.80 4.34
N VAL A 104 -9.60 11.79 4.55
CA VAL A 104 -9.46 10.46 3.95
C VAL A 104 -9.57 10.54 2.43
N LEU A 105 -10.59 11.21 1.90
CA LEU A 105 -10.75 11.40 0.46
C LEU A 105 -9.56 12.15 -0.16
N LYS A 106 -9.02 13.16 0.54
CA LYS A 106 -7.80 13.85 0.11
C LYS A 106 -6.59 12.90 0.10
N ALA A 107 -6.43 12.07 1.12
CA ALA A 107 -5.34 11.10 1.21
C ALA A 107 -5.41 10.06 0.09
N ILE A 108 -6.59 9.50 -0.20
CA ILE A 108 -6.82 8.54 -1.29
C ILE A 108 -6.47 9.18 -2.64
N ASN A 109 -6.98 10.38 -2.90
CA ASN A 109 -6.68 11.11 -4.14
C ASN A 109 -5.19 11.39 -4.30
N ASN A 110 -4.52 11.82 -3.23
CA ASN A 110 -3.09 12.04 -3.24
C ASN A 110 -2.33 10.73 -3.49
N ARG A 111 -2.73 9.62 -2.86
CA ARG A 111 -2.13 8.29 -3.10
C ARG A 111 -2.18 7.93 -4.57
N LEU A 112 -3.35 8.01 -5.20
CA LEU A 112 -3.51 7.67 -6.61
C LEU A 112 -2.64 8.56 -7.52
N LYS A 113 -2.64 9.88 -7.28
CA LYS A 113 -1.79 10.82 -8.02
C LYS A 113 -0.30 10.50 -7.86
N THR A 114 0.15 10.22 -6.64
CA THR A 114 1.55 9.90 -6.36
C THR A 114 1.95 8.55 -6.96
N ARG A 115 1.10 7.52 -6.89
CA ARG A 115 1.34 6.22 -7.53
C ARG A 115 1.47 6.35 -9.04
N LEU A 116 0.55 7.07 -9.69
CA LEU A 116 0.62 7.34 -11.12
C LEU A 116 1.86 8.15 -11.50
N SER A 117 2.19 9.19 -10.73
CA SER A 117 3.41 9.97 -10.95
C SER A 117 4.67 9.11 -10.82
N LEU A 118 4.73 8.22 -9.83
CA LEU A 118 5.84 7.30 -9.64
C LEU A 118 5.94 6.31 -10.81
N ILE A 119 4.82 5.77 -11.31
CA ILE A 119 4.83 4.90 -12.49
C ILE A 119 5.44 5.62 -13.69
N THR A 120 5.02 6.86 -13.97
CA THR A 120 5.61 7.67 -15.04
C THR A 120 7.13 7.87 -14.84
N GLN A 121 7.58 8.05 -13.59
CA GLN A 121 9.01 8.18 -13.28
C GLN A 121 9.78 6.86 -13.49
N LEU A 122 9.16 5.72 -13.25
CA LEU A 122 9.76 4.39 -13.45
C LEU A 122 9.73 3.95 -14.92
N ASP A 123 8.68 4.32 -15.66
CA ASP A 123 8.53 4.07 -17.10
C ASP A 123 9.52 4.90 -17.93
N CYS A 124 9.71 6.17 -17.55
CA CYS A 124 10.67 7.01 -18.24
C CYS A 124 12.10 6.55 -17.89
N GLY A 125 12.82 6.05 -18.89
CA GLY A 125 14.31 6.02 -18.93
C GLY A 125 14.94 7.41 -18.92
N ASP A 126 14.30 8.37 -18.25
CA ASP A 126 14.48 9.81 -18.34
C ASP A 126 15.87 10.25 -17.90
N LEU A 127 16.49 9.50 -16.99
CA LEU A 127 17.86 9.76 -16.58
C LEU A 127 18.80 9.75 -17.79
N GLU A 128 18.75 8.71 -18.62
CA GLU A 128 19.64 8.60 -19.79
C GLU A 128 19.37 9.71 -20.82
N ARG A 129 18.08 10.05 -21.05
CA ARG A 129 17.70 11.15 -21.94
C ARG A 129 18.15 12.51 -21.41
N ARG A 130 17.94 12.80 -20.11
CA ARG A 130 18.36 14.07 -19.49
C ARG A 130 19.87 14.28 -19.53
N PHE A 131 20.67 13.24 -19.31
CA PHE A 131 22.13 13.36 -19.42
C PHE A 131 22.61 13.51 -20.87
N SER A 132 21.95 12.82 -21.81
CA SER A 132 22.26 12.94 -23.25
C SER A 132 22.02 14.37 -23.77
N ILE A 133 20.98 15.06 -23.28
CA ILE A 133 20.64 16.44 -23.65
C ILE A 133 21.74 17.44 -23.21
N ASN A 134 22.49 17.12 -22.15
CA ASN A 134 23.57 17.98 -21.64
C ASN A 134 24.95 17.69 -22.27
N GLY A 135 25.01 16.87 -23.32
CA GLY A 135 26.27 16.53 -23.99
C GLY A 135 27.19 15.62 -23.17
N VAL A 136 26.68 15.00 -22.11
CA VAL A 136 27.46 14.08 -21.26
C VAL A 136 27.33 12.66 -21.81
N ASN A 137 28.45 12.10 -22.26
CA ASN A 137 28.52 10.69 -22.65
C ASN A 137 28.43 9.80 -21.41
N LEU A 138 27.26 9.24 -21.16
CA LEU A 138 27.09 8.21 -20.14
C LEU A 138 27.85 6.95 -20.57
N THR A 139 28.80 6.53 -19.74
CA THR A 139 29.48 5.23 -19.85
C THR A 139 28.67 4.10 -19.23
N SER A 140 27.50 4.39 -18.67
CA SER A 140 26.61 3.40 -18.05
C SER A 140 25.27 3.28 -18.76
N VAL A 141 24.65 2.10 -18.66
CA VAL A 141 23.29 1.79 -19.08
C VAL A 141 22.51 1.26 -17.89
N LEU A 142 21.26 1.67 -17.80
CA LEU A 142 20.35 1.34 -16.71
C LEU A 142 19.37 0.27 -17.17
N SER A 143 19.31 -0.85 -16.45
CA SER A 143 18.26 -1.84 -16.71
C SER A 143 16.88 -1.24 -16.37
N PRO A 144 15.81 -1.78 -16.96
CA PRO A 144 14.46 -1.49 -16.50
C PRO A 144 14.30 -1.79 -15.00
N TRP A 145 13.38 -1.06 -14.36
CA TRP A 145 12.94 -1.38 -13.02
C TRP A 145 12.15 -2.70 -13.00
N ASN A 146 12.41 -3.50 -11.97
CA ASN A 146 11.66 -4.72 -11.68
C ASN A 146 11.21 -4.71 -10.22
N THR A 147 10.08 -5.32 -9.94
CA THR A 147 9.63 -5.60 -8.57
C THR A 147 10.52 -6.67 -7.94
N MET A 148 10.65 -6.61 -6.61
CA MET A 148 11.34 -7.59 -5.81
C MET A 148 10.44 -7.97 -4.64
N THR A 149 10.42 -9.26 -4.28
CA THR A 149 9.66 -9.70 -3.10
C THR A 149 10.49 -9.53 -1.83
N TRP A 150 9.81 -9.48 -0.69
CA TRP A 150 10.45 -9.41 0.62
C TRP A 150 11.43 -10.58 0.85
N GLU A 151 11.04 -11.80 0.49
CA GLU A 151 11.86 -13.01 0.67
C GLU A 151 13.16 -12.97 -0.14
N ASN A 152 13.15 -12.27 -1.27
CA ASN A 152 14.33 -12.09 -2.10
C ASN A 152 15.20 -10.95 -1.58
N PHE A 153 14.60 -9.89 -1.03
CA PHE A 153 15.33 -8.76 -0.45
C PHE A 153 16.16 -9.17 0.76
N ILE A 154 15.57 -9.91 1.70
CA ILE A 154 16.26 -10.33 2.94
C ILE A 154 17.41 -11.33 2.71
N LYS A 155 17.42 -12.01 1.55
CA LYS A 155 18.51 -12.93 1.18
C LYS A 155 19.77 -12.20 0.71
N LEU A 156 19.68 -10.90 0.40
CA LEU A 156 20.81 -10.11 -0.07
C LEU A 156 21.62 -9.64 1.13
N GLU A 157 22.89 -10.06 1.21
CA GLU A 157 23.76 -9.74 2.34
C GLU A 157 23.86 -8.22 2.61
N TYR A 158 23.95 -7.43 1.54
CA TYR A 158 24.02 -5.98 1.61
C TYR A 158 22.70 -5.30 2.02
N CYS A 159 21.58 -6.03 2.03
CA CYS A 159 20.29 -5.52 2.49
C CYS A 159 20.03 -5.78 3.98
N LYS A 160 20.77 -6.69 4.62
CA LYS A 160 20.57 -7.04 6.04
C LYS A 160 20.61 -5.85 6.99
N PRO A 161 21.55 -4.88 6.88
CA PRO A 161 21.57 -3.74 7.77
C PRO A 161 20.26 -2.93 7.71
N HIS A 162 19.64 -2.81 6.53
CA HIS A 162 18.39 -2.06 6.39
C HIS A 162 17.21 -2.69 7.14
N VAL A 163 17.20 -4.02 7.23
CA VAL A 163 16.22 -4.80 7.99
C VAL A 163 16.50 -4.68 9.48
N GLU A 164 17.76 -4.83 9.89
CA GLU A 164 18.18 -4.73 11.30
C GLU A 164 17.92 -3.35 11.90
N PHE A 165 18.13 -2.29 11.12
CA PHE A 165 17.83 -0.91 11.53
C PHE A 165 16.34 -0.54 11.39
N GLY A 166 15.48 -1.44 10.89
CA GLY A 166 14.05 -1.17 10.69
C GLY A 166 13.75 -0.08 9.65
N THR A 167 14.71 0.22 8.77
CA THR A 167 14.54 1.23 7.70
C THR A 167 13.72 0.71 6.52
N VAL A 168 13.59 -0.61 6.40
CA VAL A 168 12.77 -1.29 5.41
C VAL A 168 12.03 -2.42 6.12
N ILE A 169 10.73 -2.54 5.85
CA ILE A 169 9.83 -3.54 6.42
C ILE A 169 9.14 -4.35 5.32
N GLU A 170 8.51 -5.46 5.70
CA GLU A 170 7.82 -6.37 4.76
C GLU A 170 6.71 -5.71 3.94
N ASN A 171 6.07 -4.67 4.48
CA ASN A 171 4.99 -3.95 3.79
C ASN A 171 5.49 -2.92 2.76
N ASP A 172 6.81 -2.73 2.65
CA ASP A 172 7.36 -1.78 1.69
C ASP A 172 7.33 -2.32 0.27
N LEU A 173 7.21 -1.41 -0.69
CA LEU A 173 7.35 -1.76 -2.11
C LEU A 173 8.82 -1.78 -2.49
N LEU A 174 9.31 -2.97 -2.87
CA LEU A 174 10.71 -3.19 -3.18
C LEU A 174 10.91 -3.24 -4.69
N PHE A 175 11.85 -2.43 -5.18
CA PHE A 175 12.21 -2.39 -6.60
C PHE A 175 13.72 -2.57 -6.77
N LYS A 176 14.10 -3.18 -7.89
CA LYS A 176 15.49 -3.42 -8.27
C LYS A 176 15.74 -2.97 -9.70
N ARG A 177 16.92 -2.42 -9.92
CA ARG A 177 17.52 -2.20 -11.24
C ARG A 177 19.03 -2.37 -11.13
N VAL A 178 19.67 -2.61 -12.26
CA VAL A 178 21.12 -2.80 -12.37
C VAL A 178 21.70 -1.67 -13.22
N VAL A 179 22.85 -1.17 -12.81
CA VAL A 179 23.66 -0.21 -13.58
C VAL A 179 24.82 -0.99 -14.18
N ASN A 180 24.86 -1.04 -15.51
CA ASN A 180 25.94 -1.70 -16.26
C ASN A 180 26.81 -0.64 -16.93
N TYR A 181 28.07 -0.97 -17.23
CA TYR A 181 28.90 -0.13 -18.09
C TYR A 181 28.69 -0.48 -19.56
N LYS A 182 28.76 0.53 -20.45
CA LYS A 182 28.83 0.36 -21.89
C LYS A 182 30.21 -0.22 -22.20
N THR A 183 30.24 -1.47 -22.66
CA THR A 183 31.40 -2.09 -23.29
C THR A 183 31.65 -1.51 -24.66
#